data_AF-X1UN63-F1
#
_entry.id   AF-X1UN63-F1
#
_cell.length_a   1.000
_cell.length_b   1.000
_cell.length_c   1.000
_cell.angle_alpha   90.00
_cell.angle_beta   90.00
_cell.angle_gamma   90.00
#
_symmetry.space_group_name_H-M   'P 1'
#
loop_
_entity.id
_entity.type
_entity.pdbx_description
1 polymer ?
#
loop_
_entity_poly.entity_id
_entity_poly.type
_entity_poly.pdbx_seq_one_letter_code
_entity_poly.pdbx_strand_id
1 'polypeptide(L)'
;EGYAIQPLESLETNFTLTVDVPLVREYMIAHQINETDIIFDIIVDVSDMPPIYYYLMIETTLGGITIPVPGSYPYVEGSSAVVTATPKSGFAFDCWNLDSVNYTVNPITVIMDANHSVTAYFKEAETRVYVDPEHNSFAVGETFTITVIVADIENFYGLDLKFSWDTSILEYVSHVAKIPVEDFPDGILHEGMFIKDKEDAVAGTYWVSYACMDPAPTFSGTGIAFEITFSAIDTGSCTLDIFYHSLSDKLANPIEHIVLNG
;
A
#
# COMPACT_ATOMS: atom_id res chain seq x y z
N GLU A 1 -62.45 22.95 43.28
CA GLU A 1 -63.66 23.79 43.41
C GLU A 1 -63.36 25.18 42.85
N GLY A 2 -64.27 25.74 42.06
CA GLY A 2 -64.53 27.19 42.02
C GLY A 2 -63.51 28.15 41.38
N TYR A 3 -63.70 28.36 40.08
CA TYR A 3 -63.30 29.44 39.16
C TYR A 3 -62.92 30.84 39.70
N ALA A 4 -62.00 31.50 38.98
CA ALA A 4 -62.25 32.83 38.42
C ALA A 4 -61.60 32.95 37.02
N ILE A 5 -62.45 33.07 36.00
CA ILE A 5 -62.10 33.45 34.62
C ILE A 5 -62.16 34.98 34.60
N GLN A 6 -61.11 35.66 34.13
CA GLN A 6 -61.21 37.07 33.74
C GLN A 6 -61.49 37.20 32.24
N PRO A 7 -62.24 38.22 31.79
CA PRO A 7 -62.55 38.40 30.38
C PRO A 7 -61.29 38.77 29.60
N LEU A 8 -61.23 38.27 28.36
CA LEU A 8 -60.18 38.52 27.39
C LEU A 8 -60.21 40.00 26.96
N GLU A 9 -59.47 40.87 27.66
CA GLU A 9 -59.12 42.20 27.15
C GLU A 9 -57.78 42.11 26.41
N SER A 10 -57.87 42.15 25.08
CA SER A 10 -56.83 42.53 24.12
C SER A 10 -55.37 42.39 24.58
N LEU A 11 -54.77 41.22 24.35
CA LEU A 11 -53.34 41.18 24.07
C LEU A 11 -53.16 41.04 22.55
N GLU A 12 -53.23 42.18 21.85
CA GLU A 12 -52.48 42.34 20.60
C GLU A 12 -50.99 42.39 20.96
N THR A 13 -50.41 41.24 21.27
CA THR A 13 -48.96 41.07 21.17
C THR A 13 -48.69 40.41 19.84
N ASN A 14 -48.61 41.23 18.80
CA ASN A 14 -47.92 40.84 17.58
C ASN A 14 -46.46 40.59 17.95
N PHE A 15 -46.10 39.32 18.16
CA PHE A 15 -44.71 38.94 18.34
C PHE A 15 -44.10 38.73 16.96
N THR A 16 -43.32 39.70 16.49
CA THR A 16 -42.59 39.59 15.22
C THR A 16 -41.26 38.92 15.51
N LEU A 17 -41.18 37.60 15.29
CA LEU A 17 -39.89 36.90 15.27
C LEU A 17 -39.26 37.16 13.89
N THR A 18 -38.17 37.93 13.86
CA THR A 18 -37.37 38.11 12.63
C THR A 18 -36.13 37.25 12.78
N VAL A 19 -36.07 36.13 12.06
CA VAL A 19 -34.86 35.30 11.97
C VAL A 19 -34.36 35.39 10.54
N ASP A 20 -33.27 36.11 10.33
CA ASP A 20 -32.70 36.33 9.00
C ASP A 20 -31.78 35.14 8.65
N VAL A 21 -32.36 34.03 8.19
CA VAL A 21 -31.61 32.89 7.63
C VAL A 21 -32.02 32.70 6.16
N PRO A 22 -31.15 32.99 5.17
CA PRO A 22 -31.55 33.15 3.78
C PRO A 22 -32.10 31.91 3.04
N LEU A 23 -32.17 30.74 3.68
CA LEU A 23 -32.29 29.44 3.01
C LEU A 23 -33.30 28.46 3.66
N VAL A 24 -34.15 28.93 4.57
CA VAL A 24 -35.16 28.07 5.24
C VAL A 24 -36.55 28.38 4.69
N ARG A 25 -37.32 27.36 4.29
CA ARG A 25 -38.77 27.49 4.14
C ARG A 25 -39.41 27.34 5.51
N GLU A 26 -39.96 28.43 6.04
CA GLU A 26 -40.63 28.41 7.34
C GLU A 26 -42.11 28.05 7.15
N TYR A 27 -42.55 27.03 7.86
CA TYR A 27 -43.97 26.71 7.99
C TYR A 27 -44.40 26.99 9.43
N MET A 28 -45.33 27.93 9.62
CA MET A 28 -46.05 28.04 10.88
C MET A 28 -47.26 27.12 10.84
N ILE A 29 -47.35 26.19 11.79
CA ILE A 29 -48.53 25.35 11.97
C ILE A 29 -49.24 25.79 13.25
N ALA A 30 -50.51 26.14 13.13
CA ALA A 30 -51.35 26.49 14.27
C ALA A 30 -52.07 25.23 14.77
N HIS A 31 -51.87 24.90 16.03
CA HIS A 31 -52.59 23.85 16.74
C HIS A 31 -53.55 24.50 17.74
N GLN A 32 -54.85 24.37 17.48
CA GLN A 32 -55.88 24.80 18.42
C GLN A 32 -56.00 23.76 19.54
N ILE A 33 -55.78 24.19 20.79
CA ILE A 33 -55.75 23.29 21.95
C ILE A 33 -57.09 23.31 22.69
N ASN A 34 -57.77 24.46 22.67
CA ASN A 34 -59.13 24.62 23.15
C ASN A 34 -59.80 25.82 22.47
N GLU A 35 -61.01 26.19 22.90
CA GLU A 35 -61.80 27.26 22.29
C GLU A 35 -61.12 28.65 22.35
N THR A 36 -60.15 28.88 23.24
CA THR A 36 -59.49 30.18 23.43
C THR A 36 -57.98 30.17 23.20
N ASP A 37 -57.34 29.00 23.19
CA ASP A 37 -55.88 28.87 23.13
C ASP A 37 -55.42 28.19 21.82
N ILE A 38 -54.48 28.85 21.15
CA ILE A 38 -53.77 28.37 19.96
C ILE A 38 -52.28 28.33 20.28
N ILE A 39 -51.62 27.21 20.03
CA ILE A 39 -50.16 27.13 20.00
C ILE A 39 -49.69 27.18 18.55
N PHE A 40 -48.59 27.88 18.32
CA PHE A 40 -47.91 27.94 17.04
C PHE A 40 -46.62 27.11 17.13
N ASP A 41 -46.52 26.09 16.29
CA ASP A 41 -45.28 25.36 16.08
C ASP A 41 -44.57 25.97 14.86
N ILE A 42 -43.31 26.36 15.03
CA ILE A 42 -42.45 26.77 13.91
C ILE A 42 -41.72 25.53 13.42
N ILE A 43 -42.01 25.11 12.20
CA ILE A 43 -41.26 24.04 11.53
C ILE A 43 -40.25 24.69 10.59
N VAL A 44 -38.99 24.52 10.94
CA VAL A 44 -37.84 24.93 10.13
C VAL A 44 -37.54 23.79 9.17
N ASP A 45 -37.87 23.97 7.89
CA ASP A 45 -37.47 23.03 6.85
C ASP A 45 -36.02 23.32 6.44
N VAL A 46 -35.10 22.47 6.91
CA VAL A 46 -33.66 22.53 6.57
C VAL A 46 -33.31 21.66 5.37
N SER A 47 -34.28 21.04 4.68
CA SER A 47 -34.02 20.16 3.53
C SER A 47 -33.46 20.89 2.30
N ASP A 48 -33.61 22.21 2.24
CA ASP A 48 -33.15 23.07 1.14
C ASP A 48 -31.80 23.79 1.45
N MET A 49 -31.11 23.48 2.55
CA MET A 49 -29.77 24.03 2.78
C MET A 49 -28.76 23.47 1.75
N PRO A 50 -27.97 24.32 1.06
CA PRO A 50 -26.96 23.84 0.13
C PRO A 50 -25.90 23.03 0.90
N PRO A 51 -25.41 21.90 0.34
CA PRO A 51 -24.37 21.12 0.98
C PRO A 51 -23.09 21.96 1.17
N ILE A 52 -22.51 21.88 2.37
CA ILE A 52 -21.20 22.45 2.66
C ILE A 52 -20.13 21.52 2.09
N TYR A 53 -19.16 22.10 1.40
CA TYR A 53 -18.03 21.36 0.83
C TYR A 53 -16.72 21.84 1.42
N TYR A 54 -15.84 20.87 1.67
CA TYR A 54 -14.43 21.11 1.92
C TYR A 54 -13.59 20.49 0.80
N TYR A 55 -12.40 21.05 0.60
CA TYR A 55 -11.48 20.64 -0.45
C TYR A 55 -10.33 19.81 0.13
N LEU A 56 -10.08 18.66 -0.49
CA LEU A 56 -8.86 17.88 -0.29
C LEU A 56 -7.88 18.21 -1.42
N MET A 57 -6.73 18.78 -1.07
CA MET A 57 -5.59 18.91 -1.96
C MET A 57 -4.72 17.66 -1.86
N ILE A 58 -4.51 16.97 -2.98
CA ILE A 58 -3.69 15.76 -3.08
C ILE A 58 -2.41 16.10 -3.83
N GLU A 59 -1.28 15.73 -3.26
CA GLU A 59 0.06 15.92 -3.82
C GLU A 59 0.88 14.62 -3.75
N THR A 60 1.97 14.57 -4.49
CA THR A 60 2.91 13.45 -4.46
C THR A 60 4.32 13.93 -4.74
N THR A 61 5.29 13.31 -4.08
CA THR A 61 6.70 13.39 -4.46
C THR A 61 6.99 12.50 -5.68
N LEU A 62 8.21 12.60 -6.22
CA LEU A 62 8.72 11.65 -7.21
C LEU A 62 8.77 10.24 -6.63
N GLY A 63 8.65 9.22 -7.48
CA GLY A 63 8.75 7.82 -7.05
C GLY A 63 7.42 7.06 -6.93
N GLY A 64 6.29 7.71 -7.18
CA GLY A 64 5.00 7.03 -7.13
C GLY A 64 3.89 7.78 -7.85
N ILE A 65 2.67 7.27 -7.67
CA ILE A 65 1.42 7.90 -8.07
C ILE A 65 0.41 7.81 -6.92
N THR A 66 -0.61 8.67 -6.96
CA THR A 66 -1.76 8.61 -6.04
C THR A 66 -3.06 8.35 -6.81
N ILE A 67 -4.04 7.78 -6.12
CA ILE A 67 -5.42 7.65 -6.58
C ILE A 67 -6.34 8.20 -5.46
N PRO A 68 -7.08 9.31 -5.68
CA PRO A 68 -7.08 10.15 -6.87
C PRO A 68 -5.72 10.76 -7.21
N VAL A 69 -5.52 11.12 -8.48
CA VAL A 69 -4.28 11.78 -8.94
C VAL A 69 -4.12 13.14 -8.25
N PRO A 70 -2.91 13.72 -8.22
CA PRO A 70 -2.72 15.03 -7.62
C PRO A 70 -3.67 16.10 -8.18
N GLY A 71 -4.29 16.86 -7.29
CA GLY A 71 -5.37 17.79 -7.63
C GLY A 71 -6.15 18.26 -6.41
N SER A 72 -7.18 19.09 -6.65
CA SER A 72 -8.09 19.57 -5.60
C SER A 72 -9.49 19.04 -5.83
N TYR A 73 -10.07 18.42 -4.82
CA TYR A 73 -11.32 17.67 -4.91
C TYR A 73 -12.32 18.13 -3.85
N PRO A 74 -13.56 18.49 -4.22
CA PRO A 74 -14.60 18.85 -3.26
C PRO A 74 -15.25 17.59 -2.67
N TYR A 75 -15.42 17.60 -1.35
CA TYR A 75 -16.11 16.56 -0.59
C TYR A 75 -17.16 17.21 0.32
N VAL A 76 -18.29 16.52 0.52
CA VAL A 76 -19.35 17.00 1.42
C VAL A 76 -18.81 16.99 2.86
N GLU A 77 -19.16 18.00 3.65
CA GLU A 77 -18.82 18.06 5.07
C GLU A 77 -19.15 16.76 5.81
N GLY A 78 -18.21 16.26 6.61
CA GLY A 78 -18.34 15.04 7.40
C GLY A 78 -18.19 13.74 6.60
N SER A 79 -18.03 13.80 5.27
CA SER A 79 -17.71 12.61 4.45
C SER A 79 -16.26 12.18 4.63
N SER A 80 -15.93 10.98 4.13
CA SER A 80 -14.56 10.47 4.09
C SER A 80 -14.01 10.37 2.68
N ALA A 81 -12.76 10.75 2.51
CA ALA A 81 -11.99 10.62 1.28
C ALA A 81 -10.89 9.57 1.46
N VAL A 82 -10.80 8.58 0.58
CA VAL A 82 -9.73 7.56 0.59
C VAL A 82 -8.72 7.91 -0.50
N VAL A 83 -7.45 7.96 -0.13
CA VAL A 83 -6.33 8.18 -1.06
C VAL A 83 -5.35 7.02 -0.97
N THR A 84 -5.04 6.43 -2.11
CA THR A 84 -4.11 5.31 -2.23
C THR A 84 -2.83 5.77 -2.91
N ALA A 85 -1.68 5.35 -2.39
CA ALA A 85 -0.37 5.55 -3.01
C ALA A 85 0.09 4.25 -3.66
N THR A 86 0.65 4.34 -4.86
CA THR A 86 1.28 3.21 -5.54
C THR A 86 2.70 3.61 -5.91
N PRO A 87 3.73 3.01 -5.28
CA PRO A 87 5.11 3.24 -5.67
C PRO A 87 5.37 2.81 -7.11
N LYS A 88 6.27 3.52 -7.79
CA LYS A 88 6.84 3.06 -9.06
C LYS A 88 7.94 2.04 -8.77
N SER A 89 8.36 1.30 -9.79
CA SER A 89 9.56 0.45 -9.71
C SER A 89 10.75 1.28 -9.22
N GLY A 90 11.56 0.69 -8.33
CA GLY A 90 12.69 1.36 -7.67
C GLY A 90 12.32 2.23 -6.46
N PHE A 91 11.04 2.33 -6.09
CA PHE A 91 10.59 3.14 -4.95
C PHE A 91 9.69 2.36 -4.00
N ALA A 92 9.70 2.78 -2.74
CA ALA A 92 8.79 2.35 -1.70
C ALA A 92 7.95 3.54 -1.20
N PHE A 93 6.71 3.26 -0.79
CA PHE A 93 5.90 4.24 -0.08
C PHE A 93 6.55 4.49 1.29
N ASP A 94 6.82 5.75 1.61
CA ASP A 94 7.41 6.12 2.89
C ASP A 94 6.33 6.52 3.90
N CYS A 95 5.57 7.57 3.58
CA CYS A 95 4.45 8.03 4.41
C CYS A 95 3.51 8.97 3.64
N TRP A 96 2.35 9.23 4.23
CA TRP A 96 1.48 10.36 3.92
C TRP A 96 1.80 11.49 4.88
N ASN A 97 1.87 12.73 4.39
CA ASN A 97 1.74 13.91 5.24
C ASN A 97 0.32 14.46 5.06
N LEU A 98 -0.50 14.39 6.11
CA LEU A 98 -1.82 15.01 6.17
C LEU A 98 -1.72 16.19 7.14
N ASP A 99 -1.84 17.41 6.63
CA ASP A 99 -1.78 18.66 7.39
C ASP A 99 -0.60 18.73 8.39
N SER A 100 0.61 18.42 7.91
CA SER A 100 1.85 18.40 8.72
C SER A 100 1.98 17.21 9.69
N VAL A 101 1.08 16.23 9.65
CA VAL A 101 1.15 15.00 10.44
C VAL A 101 1.43 13.80 9.54
N ASN A 102 2.39 12.96 9.93
CA ASN A 102 2.79 11.80 9.14
C ASN A 102 2.01 10.53 9.50
N TYR A 103 1.61 9.78 8.48
CA TYR A 103 0.91 8.50 8.58
C TYR A 103 1.59 7.45 7.68
N THR A 104 1.82 6.24 8.21
CA THR A 104 2.52 5.17 7.48
C THR A 104 1.59 4.12 6.89
N VAL A 105 0.28 4.19 7.18
CA VAL A 105 -0.72 3.26 6.64
C VAL A 105 -1.16 3.75 5.26
N ASN A 106 -1.15 2.84 4.29
CA ASN A 106 -1.59 3.08 2.92
C ASN A 106 -2.64 2.01 2.54
N PRO A 107 -3.85 2.38 2.11
CA PRO A 107 -4.36 3.74 1.84
C PRO A 107 -4.64 4.59 3.10
N ILE A 108 -4.69 5.91 2.92
CA ILE A 108 -5.12 6.87 3.96
C ILE A 108 -6.60 7.23 3.79
N THR A 109 -7.30 7.41 4.91
CA THR A 109 -8.67 7.94 4.94
C THR A 109 -8.66 9.30 5.64
N VAL A 110 -9.15 10.33 4.96
CA VAL A 110 -9.28 11.71 5.46
C VAL A 110 -10.75 11.99 5.75
N ILE A 111 -11.06 12.46 6.96
CA ILE A 111 -12.40 12.95 7.30
C ILE A 111 -12.48 14.41 6.86
N MET A 112 -13.51 14.78 6.10
CA MET A 112 -13.64 16.11 5.50
C MET A 112 -14.46 17.04 6.40
N ASP A 113 -13.86 17.46 7.52
CA ASP A 113 -14.41 18.45 8.46
C ASP A 113 -13.81 19.86 8.27
N ALA A 114 -12.74 19.97 7.47
CA ALA A 114 -12.15 21.20 7.00
C ALA A 114 -11.48 20.98 5.62
N ASN A 115 -10.88 22.03 5.07
CA ASN A 115 -9.96 21.86 3.94
C ASN A 115 -8.69 21.16 4.43
N HIS A 116 -8.23 20.15 3.70
CA HIS A 116 -7.07 19.35 4.05
C HIS A 116 -6.07 19.29 2.89
N SER A 117 -4.80 19.09 3.22
CA SER A 117 -3.76 18.77 2.24
C SER A 117 -3.10 17.44 2.60
N VAL A 118 -3.04 16.53 1.62
CA VAL A 118 -2.40 15.22 1.76
C VAL A 118 -1.34 15.01 0.69
N THR A 119 -0.11 14.73 1.11
CA THR A 119 1.04 14.52 0.21
C THR A 119 1.59 13.10 0.39
N ALA A 120 1.73 12.35 -0.70
CA ALA A 120 2.43 11.06 -0.71
C ALA A 120 3.96 11.26 -0.79
N TYR A 121 4.68 10.68 0.16
CA TYR A 121 6.14 10.60 0.15
C TYR A 121 6.59 9.20 -0.26
N PHE A 122 7.50 9.16 -1.23
CA PHE A 122 8.18 7.95 -1.67
C PHE A 122 9.68 8.11 -1.45
N LYS A 123 10.35 6.99 -1.22
CA LYS A 123 11.81 6.88 -1.11
C LYS A 123 12.31 5.80 -2.05
N GLU A 124 13.57 5.87 -2.43
CA GLU A 124 14.22 4.79 -3.18
C GLU A 124 14.08 3.49 -2.38
N ALA A 125 13.66 2.42 -3.08
CA ALA A 125 13.61 1.10 -2.52
C ALA A 125 15.02 0.52 -2.49
N GLU A 126 15.35 -0.18 -1.41
CA GLU A 126 16.64 -0.83 -1.28
C GLU A 126 16.57 -2.20 -1.97
N THR A 127 17.43 -2.40 -2.97
CA THR A 127 17.55 -3.69 -3.66
C THR A 127 17.96 -4.78 -2.68
N ARG A 128 17.28 -5.93 -2.73
CA ARG A 128 17.52 -7.06 -1.83
C ARG A 128 17.64 -8.36 -2.59
N VAL A 129 18.51 -9.25 -2.11
CA VAL A 129 18.55 -10.66 -2.50
C VAL A 129 18.27 -11.49 -1.26
N TYR A 130 17.21 -12.29 -1.27
CA TYR A 130 16.81 -13.02 -0.07
C TYR A 130 16.21 -14.39 -0.35
N VAL A 131 16.29 -15.24 0.67
CA VAL A 131 15.63 -16.55 0.68
C VAL A 131 14.19 -16.40 1.15
N ASP A 132 13.24 -16.95 0.40
CA ASP A 132 11.84 -17.07 0.79
C ASP A 132 11.38 -18.53 0.69
N PRO A 133 10.74 -19.08 1.72
CA PRO A 133 10.48 -18.48 3.04
C PRO A 133 11.75 -18.31 3.89
N GLU A 134 11.83 -17.20 4.64
CA GLU A 134 13.00 -16.84 5.48
C GLU A 134 13.20 -17.84 6.63
N HIS A 135 12.12 -18.31 7.28
CA HIS A 135 12.21 -19.27 8.37
C HIS A 135 11.09 -20.29 8.27
N ASN A 136 11.45 -21.57 8.35
CA ASN A 136 10.48 -22.67 8.41
C ASN A 136 11.01 -23.89 9.15
N SER A 137 10.09 -24.79 9.48
CA SER A 137 10.37 -26.07 10.11
C SER A 137 9.68 -27.17 9.34
N PHE A 138 10.43 -28.21 8.97
CA PHE A 138 9.96 -29.37 8.22
C PHE A 138 10.24 -30.66 8.98
N ALA A 139 9.43 -31.69 8.78
CA ALA A 139 9.69 -33.00 9.36
C ALA A 139 10.81 -33.73 8.60
N VAL A 140 11.55 -34.61 9.28
CA VAL A 140 12.53 -35.47 8.60
C VAL A 140 11.79 -36.37 7.59
N GLY A 141 12.31 -36.43 6.37
CA GLY A 141 11.72 -37.08 5.20
C GLY A 141 10.78 -36.19 4.37
N GLU A 142 10.52 -34.94 4.79
CA GLU A 142 9.70 -33.99 4.05
C GLU A 142 10.53 -33.27 2.99
N THR A 143 9.94 -33.10 1.81
CA THR A 143 10.52 -32.26 0.74
C THR A 143 9.88 -30.88 0.73
N PHE A 144 10.68 -29.84 0.56
CA PHE A 144 10.21 -28.46 0.48
C PHE A 144 11.01 -27.68 -0.57
N THR A 145 10.43 -26.60 -1.07
CA THR A 145 11.06 -25.69 -2.03
C THR A 145 11.25 -24.33 -1.39
N ILE A 146 12.44 -23.77 -1.55
CA ILE A 146 12.74 -22.36 -1.29
C ILE A 146 12.94 -21.64 -2.60
N THR A 147 12.82 -20.32 -2.56
CA THR A 147 13.13 -19.42 -3.67
C THR A 147 14.20 -18.44 -3.21
N VAL A 148 15.09 -18.04 -4.12
CA VAL A 148 15.95 -16.88 -3.93
C VAL A 148 15.43 -15.78 -4.82
N ILE A 149 15.02 -14.67 -4.21
CA ILE A 149 14.35 -13.55 -4.86
C ILE A 149 15.31 -12.37 -4.97
N VAL A 150 15.34 -11.71 -6.13
CA VAL A 150 15.94 -10.39 -6.32
C VAL A 150 14.81 -9.38 -6.36
N ALA A 151 14.74 -8.50 -5.36
CA ALA A 151 13.66 -7.54 -5.20
C ALA A 151 14.14 -6.10 -5.35
N ASP A 152 13.21 -5.26 -5.83
CA ASP A 152 13.35 -3.82 -5.89
C ASP A 152 14.62 -3.39 -6.66
N ILE A 153 14.94 -4.09 -7.77
CA ILE A 153 16.11 -3.82 -8.58
C ILE A 153 15.81 -2.93 -9.78
N GLU A 154 16.73 -2.05 -10.15
CA GLU A 154 16.67 -1.22 -11.35
C GLU A 154 17.84 -1.50 -12.30
N ASN A 155 17.58 -1.32 -13.60
CA ASN A 155 18.58 -1.45 -14.67
C ASN A 155 19.38 -2.77 -14.67
N PHE A 156 18.79 -3.84 -14.15
CA PHE A 156 19.45 -5.12 -13.92
C PHE A 156 19.81 -5.82 -15.22
N TYR A 157 21.07 -6.29 -15.32
CA TYR A 157 21.61 -6.86 -16.55
C TYR A 157 22.54 -8.06 -16.36
N GLY A 158 22.96 -8.36 -15.14
CA GLY A 158 23.72 -9.57 -14.87
C GLY A 158 23.87 -9.86 -13.38
N LEU A 159 24.02 -11.14 -13.07
CA LEU A 159 24.21 -11.64 -11.72
C LEU A 159 25.32 -12.69 -11.64
N ASP A 160 25.91 -12.79 -10.46
CA ASP A 160 26.77 -13.88 -10.01
C ASP A 160 26.44 -14.18 -8.55
N LEU A 161 25.76 -15.29 -8.31
CA LEU A 161 25.28 -15.71 -6.99
C LEU A 161 25.82 -17.10 -6.66
N LYS A 162 26.31 -17.27 -5.44
CA LYS A 162 26.61 -18.58 -4.87
C LYS A 162 25.86 -18.78 -3.58
N PHE A 163 25.29 -19.96 -3.48
CA PHE A 163 24.39 -20.38 -2.41
C PHE A 163 24.93 -21.65 -1.78
N SER A 164 24.73 -21.82 -0.47
CA SER A 164 25.13 -23.03 0.25
C SER A 164 24.13 -23.48 1.31
N TRP A 165 24.16 -24.76 1.62
CA TRP A 165 23.38 -25.41 2.67
C TRP A 165 24.19 -26.49 3.40
N ASP A 166 23.76 -26.88 4.59
CA ASP A 166 24.35 -28.00 5.33
C ASP A 166 23.84 -29.35 4.80
N THR A 167 24.71 -30.10 4.13
CA THR A 167 24.40 -31.41 3.54
C THR A 167 24.15 -32.51 4.57
N SER A 168 24.45 -32.29 5.86
CA SER A 168 24.11 -33.23 6.92
C SER A 168 22.65 -33.13 7.36
N ILE A 169 22.00 -32.00 7.09
CA ILE A 169 20.61 -31.72 7.46
C ILE A 169 19.70 -31.75 6.23
N LEU A 170 20.15 -31.22 5.10
CA LEU A 170 19.38 -31.12 3.86
C LEU A 170 20.04 -31.87 2.71
N GLU A 171 19.26 -32.72 2.05
CA GLU A 171 19.63 -33.35 0.78
C GLU A 171 19.07 -32.55 -0.39
N TYR A 172 19.91 -32.23 -1.38
CA TYR A 172 19.49 -31.57 -2.61
C TYR A 172 18.65 -32.51 -3.48
N VAL A 173 17.51 -32.02 -3.98
CA VAL A 173 16.62 -32.76 -4.88
C VAL A 173 16.69 -32.21 -6.30
N SER A 174 16.42 -30.91 -6.47
CA SER A 174 16.40 -30.24 -7.78
C SER A 174 16.53 -28.73 -7.62
N HIS A 175 16.91 -28.02 -8.68
CA HIS A 175 16.78 -26.58 -8.77
C HIS A 175 16.30 -26.16 -10.16
N VAL A 176 15.79 -24.93 -10.26
CA VAL A 176 15.44 -24.28 -11.51
C VAL A 176 15.87 -22.81 -11.43
N ALA A 177 16.79 -22.39 -12.30
CA ALA A 177 17.04 -20.97 -12.53
C ALA A 177 15.85 -20.37 -13.31
N LYS A 178 15.27 -19.28 -12.82
CA LYS A 178 14.11 -18.60 -13.43
C LYS A 178 14.60 -17.47 -14.33
N ILE A 179 15.42 -17.83 -15.31
CA ILE A 179 16.07 -16.92 -16.26
C ILE A 179 16.05 -17.59 -17.64
N PRO A 180 15.60 -16.92 -18.71
CA PRO A 180 15.19 -15.52 -18.79
C PRO A 180 13.70 -15.30 -18.44
N VAL A 181 13.31 -14.05 -18.19
CA VAL A 181 11.93 -13.66 -17.84
C VAL A 181 10.93 -13.96 -18.95
N GLU A 182 11.38 -14.06 -20.20
CA GLU A 182 10.57 -14.50 -21.34
C GLU A 182 10.05 -15.94 -21.20
N ASP A 183 10.86 -16.82 -20.60
CA ASP A 183 10.50 -18.22 -20.33
C ASP A 183 9.87 -18.39 -18.94
N PHE A 184 10.26 -17.52 -18.00
CA PHE A 184 9.81 -17.52 -16.61
C PHE A 184 9.21 -16.16 -16.23
N PRO A 185 7.89 -15.95 -16.39
CA PRO A 185 7.27 -14.65 -16.12
C PRO A 185 7.40 -14.12 -14.68
N ASP A 186 7.68 -15.02 -13.73
CA ASP A 186 7.98 -14.74 -12.32
C ASP A 186 9.49 -14.57 -12.04
N GLY A 187 10.32 -14.75 -13.07
CA GLY A 187 11.77 -14.75 -13.02
C GLY A 187 12.42 -13.38 -13.15
N ILE A 188 13.70 -13.39 -13.53
CA ILE A 188 14.54 -12.18 -13.66
C ILE A 188 15.37 -12.24 -14.94
N LEU A 189 15.89 -11.06 -15.31
CA LEU A 189 16.78 -10.84 -16.46
C LEU A 189 16.15 -11.22 -17.81
N HIS A 190 16.52 -10.49 -18.84
CA HIS A 190 16.11 -10.81 -20.20
C HIS A 190 17.11 -11.78 -20.85
N GLU A 191 16.74 -12.31 -22.01
CA GLU A 191 17.60 -13.19 -22.84
C GLU A 191 19.07 -12.75 -22.96
N GLY A 192 19.96 -13.74 -22.98
CA GLY A 192 21.37 -13.55 -22.65
C GLY A 192 22.17 -14.85 -22.59
N MET A 193 23.23 -14.85 -21.79
CA MET A 193 24.19 -15.95 -21.71
C MET A 193 24.31 -16.48 -20.29
N PHE A 194 24.07 -17.79 -20.14
CA PHE A 194 24.50 -18.53 -18.95
C PHE A 194 26.02 -18.67 -18.93
N ILE A 195 26.63 -18.09 -17.90
CA ILE A 195 28.06 -18.25 -17.60
C ILE A 195 28.25 -19.43 -16.66
N LYS A 196 27.34 -19.56 -15.68
CA LYS A 196 27.25 -20.68 -14.75
C LYS A 196 25.80 -21.01 -14.41
N ASP A 197 25.55 -22.31 -14.37
CA ASP A 197 24.40 -22.92 -13.74
C ASP A 197 24.92 -24.29 -13.28
N LYS A 198 25.36 -24.36 -12.02
CA LYS A 198 26.10 -25.52 -11.53
C LYS A 198 25.85 -25.79 -10.07
N GLU A 199 25.29 -26.95 -9.79
CA GLU A 199 25.19 -27.54 -8.46
C GLU A 199 26.42 -28.39 -8.12
N ASP A 200 26.76 -28.43 -6.85
CA ASP A 200 27.62 -29.43 -6.23
C ASP A 200 26.91 -29.94 -4.97
N ALA A 201 26.09 -30.97 -5.15
CA ALA A 201 25.28 -31.53 -4.07
C ALA A 201 26.12 -32.17 -2.95
N VAL A 202 27.36 -32.56 -3.23
CA VAL A 202 28.27 -33.13 -2.23
C VAL A 202 28.88 -32.01 -1.39
N ALA A 203 29.25 -30.90 -2.02
CA ALA A 203 29.76 -29.72 -1.31
C ALA A 203 28.66 -28.89 -0.63
N GLY A 204 27.39 -29.11 -1.00
CA GLY A 204 26.27 -28.30 -0.50
C GLY A 204 26.25 -26.91 -1.11
N THR A 205 26.55 -26.79 -2.40
CA THR A 205 26.63 -25.48 -3.07
C THR A 205 25.90 -25.43 -4.40
N TYR A 206 25.44 -24.24 -4.77
CA TYR A 206 24.89 -23.92 -6.07
C TYR A 206 25.45 -22.58 -6.56
N TRP A 207 25.87 -22.52 -7.83
CA TRP A 207 26.41 -21.32 -8.46
C TRP A 207 25.63 -21.01 -9.74
N VAL A 208 24.95 -19.87 -9.72
CA VAL A 208 24.31 -19.29 -10.90
C VAL A 208 25.00 -17.98 -11.29
N SER A 209 25.34 -17.83 -12.56
CA SER A 209 25.84 -16.59 -13.13
C SER A 209 25.31 -16.43 -14.54
N TYR A 210 24.73 -15.25 -14.80
CA TYR A 210 24.05 -14.94 -16.04
C TYR A 210 24.28 -13.46 -16.39
N ALA A 211 24.43 -13.17 -17.67
CA ALA A 211 24.45 -11.80 -18.16
C ALA A 211 23.56 -11.67 -19.40
N CYS A 212 22.70 -10.65 -19.41
CA CYS A 212 21.96 -10.24 -20.59
C CYS A 212 22.96 -9.82 -21.69
N MET A 213 22.54 -9.92 -22.95
CA MET A 213 23.35 -9.47 -24.08
C MET A 213 22.59 -8.44 -24.92
N ASP A 214 23.29 -7.41 -25.41
CA ASP A 214 22.69 -6.44 -26.33
C ASP A 214 22.17 -7.18 -27.58
N PRO A 215 20.94 -6.92 -28.06
CA PRO A 215 20.08 -5.76 -27.79
C PRO A 215 19.05 -5.92 -26.65
N ALA A 216 19.18 -6.91 -25.76
CA ALA A 216 18.21 -7.13 -24.69
C ALA A 216 18.00 -5.87 -23.81
N PRO A 217 16.75 -5.59 -23.40
CA PRO A 217 16.46 -4.52 -22.45
C PRO A 217 16.97 -4.86 -21.04
N THR A 218 17.01 -3.87 -20.16
CA THR A 218 17.28 -4.08 -18.73
C THR A 218 16.03 -4.55 -18.01
N PHE A 219 16.20 -5.39 -16.99
CA PHE A 219 15.12 -5.77 -16.08
C PHE A 219 15.00 -4.77 -14.93
N SER A 220 13.77 -4.46 -14.48
CA SER A 220 13.54 -3.67 -13.27
C SER A 220 12.26 -4.15 -12.58
N GLY A 221 12.31 -4.29 -11.26
CA GLY A 221 11.22 -4.87 -10.46
C GLY A 221 11.72 -5.95 -9.50
N THR A 222 10.87 -6.95 -9.28
CA THR A 222 11.13 -8.06 -8.36
C THR A 222 10.84 -9.37 -9.07
N GLY A 223 11.70 -10.36 -8.90
CA GLY A 223 11.51 -11.68 -9.49
C GLY A 223 12.36 -12.75 -8.80
N ILE A 224 12.05 -14.01 -9.10
CA ILE A 224 12.76 -15.16 -8.57
C ILE A 224 14.04 -15.36 -9.41
N ALA A 225 15.20 -15.48 -8.76
CA ALA A 225 16.43 -15.86 -9.43
C ALA A 225 16.47 -17.36 -9.69
N PHE A 226 16.16 -18.14 -8.66
CA PHE A 226 16.08 -19.60 -8.75
C PHE A 226 15.24 -20.17 -7.62
N GLU A 227 14.75 -21.39 -7.84
CA GLU A 227 14.10 -22.21 -6.83
C GLU A 227 14.98 -23.45 -6.55
N ILE A 228 15.08 -23.88 -5.30
CA ILE A 228 15.74 -25.15 -4.94
C ILE A 228 14.79 -25.98 -4.08
N THR A 229 14.64 -27.25 -4.45
CA THR A 229 13.93 -28.26 -3.66
C THR A 229 14.92 -29.09 -2.87
N PHE A 230 14.66 -29.22 -1.58
CA PHE A 230 15.43 -30.03 -0.62
C PHE A 230 14.54 -31.13 -0.03
N SER A 231 15.20 -32.15 0.51
CA SER A 231 14.64 -33.14 1.44
C SER A 231 15.31 -32.97 2.81
N ALA A 232 14.54 -32.84 3.87
CA ALA A 232 15.09 -32.81 5.23
C ALA A 232 15.49 -34.22 5.66
N ILE A 233 16.78 -34.47 5.92
CA ILE A 233 17.31 -35.82 6.19
C ILE A 233 17.75 -36.04 7.64
N ASP A 234 17.96 -34.97 8.40
CA ASP A 234 18.26 -35.04 9.83
C ASP A 234 17.66 -33.85 10.59
N THR A 235 17.62 -33.94 11.91
CA THR A 235 17.17 -32.87 12.80
C THR A 235 18.27 -31.83 13.02
N GLY A 236 17.92 -30.55 13.00
CA GLY A 236 18.87 -29.47 13.24
C GLY A 236 18.37 -28.13 12.73
N SER A 237 19.25 -27.13 12.75
CA SER A 237 19.05 -25.85 12.06
C SER A 237 20.06 -25.78 10.92
N CYS A 238 19.59 -25.51 9.71
CA CYS A 238 20.39 -25.36 8.51
C CYS A 238 20.21 -23.94 7.99
N THR A 239 21.29 -23.16 7.95
CA THR A 239 21.27 -21.85 7.31
C THR A 239 21.39 -22.01 5.80
N LEU A 240 20.54 -21.30 5.08
CA LEU A 240 20.54 -21.16 3.64
C LEU A 240 21.28 -19.87 3.28
N ASP A 241 22.56 -20.02 2.91
CA ASP A 241 23.51 -18.91 2.88
C ASP A 241 23.81 -18.46 1.44
N ILE A 242 23.52 -17.20 1.13
CA ILE A 242 23.94 -16.52 -0.12
C ILE A 242 25.30 -15.87 0.16
N PHE A 243 26.34 -16.70 0.19
CA PHE A 243 27.67 -16.29 0.66
C PHE A 243 28.51 -15.50 -0.36
N TYR A 244 28.11 -15.51 -1.63
CA TYR A 244 28.69 -14.67 -2.67
C TYR A 244 27.60 -14.10 -3.55
N HIS A 245 27.67 -12.79 -3.79
CA HIS A 245 26.66 -12.07 -4.54
C HIS A 245 27.29 -10.91 -5.29
N SER A 246 26.88 -10.75 -6.55
CA SER A 246 27.19 -9.60 -7.38
C SER A 246 26.03 -9.39 -8.34
N LEU A 247 25.51 -8.17 -8.37
CA LEU A 247 24.47 -7.73 -9.30
C LEU A 247 25.05 -6.57 -10.11
N SER A 248 24.72 -6.50 -11.39
CA SER A 248 25.29 -5.49 -12.30
C SER A 248 24.26 -4.89 -13.24
N ASP A 249 24.48 -3.62 -13.57
CA ASP A 249 23.72 -2.90 -14.59
C ASP A 249 24.23 -3.22 -16.00
N LYS A 250 23.57 -2.64 -17.03
CA LYS A 250 23.95 -2.86 -18.44
C LYS A 250 25.37 -2.39 -18.79
N LEU A 251 25.96 -1.51 -17.99
CA LEU A 251 27.32 -1.01 -18.16
C LEU A 251 28.34 -1.79 -17.32
N ALA A 252 27.91 -2.89 -16.68
CA ALA A 252 28.68 -3.69 -15.75
C ALA A 252 29.12 -2.95 -14.48
N ASN A 253 28.41 -1.88 -14.09
CA ASN A 253 28.59 -1.28 -12.77
C ASN A 253 27.89 -2.15 -11.73
N PRO A 254 28.46 -2.28 -10.51
CA PRO A 254 27.80 -2.99 -9.43
C PRO A 254 26.51 -2.25 -9.02
N ILE A 255 25.46 -3.02 -8.74
CA ILE A 255 24.23 -2.54 -8.11
C ILE A 255 24.35 -2.85 -6.61
N GLU A 256 24.28 -1.82 -5.76
CA GLU A 256 24.27 -1.98 -4.31
C GLU A 256 23.00 -2.70 -3.86
N HIS A 257 23.14 -3.62 -2.91
CA HIS A 257 22.03 -4.42 -2.40
C HIS A 257 22.34 -5.03 -1.04
N ILE A 258 21.29 -5.41 -0.33
CA ILE A 258 21.37 -6.19 0.91
C ILE A 258 21.08 -7.67 0.61
N VAL A 259 21.76 -8.56 1.34
CA VAL A 259 21.48 -10.00 1.33
C VAL A 259 20.84 -10.43 2.64
N LEU A 260 19.77 -11.25 2.55
CA LEU A 260 19.10 -11.86 3.71
C LEU A 260 19.06 -13.39 3.53
N ASN A 261 19.79 -14.10 4.39
CA ASN A 261 19.84 -15.56 4.40
C ASN A 261 18.57 -16.16 5.04
N GLY A 262 18.34 -17.46 4.81
CA GLY A 262 17.25 -18.25 5.40
C GLY A 262 17.69 -19.26 6.45
#